data_AF-I3E1V8-F1
#
_entry.id   AF-I3E1V8-F1
#
_cell.length_a   1.000
_cell.length_b   1.000
_cell.length_c   1.000
_cell.angle_alpha   90.00
_cell.angle_beta   90.00
_cell.angle_gamma   90.00
#
_symmetry.space_group_name_H-M   'P 1'
#
loop_
_entity.id
_entity.type
_entity.pdbx_description
1 polymer ?
#
loop_
_entity_poly.entity_id
_entity_poly.type
_entity_poly.pdbx_seq_one_letter_code
_entity_poly.pdbx_strand_id
1 'polypeptide(L)'
;MVQSNDLKDIIEQLKKNPPKIIGGYKKQGWAVKVLEKISNDAVEQEEDGTVTAKAVLEAKDATYFPAFLHLDLMKKGQIIGAYFISENDRQFDLIPFEIAKEFMNKKEEDLVPFKYRTLEKIEGDEFQVNWPEFS
;
A
#
# COMPACT_ATOMS: atom_id res chain seq x y z
N MET A 1 12.23 -16.34 -4.72
CA MET A 1 12.46 -15.58 -5.97
C MET A 1 11.29 -15.86 -6.89
N VAL A 2 10.36 -14.92 -7.04
CA VAL A 2 9.30 -15.03 -8.07
C VAL A 2 10.00 -14.83 -9.41
N GLN A 3 9.91 -15.80 -10.32
CA GLN A 3 10.60 -15.70 -11.60
C GLN A 3 9.90 -14.66 -12.46
N SER A 4 10.64 -13.94 -13.31
CA SER A 4 10.07 -12.87 -14.16
C SER A 4 8.98 -13.37 -15.14
N ASN A 5 8.89 -14.68 -15.37
CA ASN A 5 7.81 -15.28 -16.16
C ASN A 5 6.50 -15.36 -15.35
N ASP A 6 6.57 -15.73 -14.06
CA ASP A 6 5.40 -15.83 -13.17
C ASP A 6 4.70 -14.47 -13.03
N LEU A 7 5.47 -13.39 -12.92
CA LEU A 7 4.92 -12.04 -12.80
C LEU A 7 4.19 -11.61 -14.09
N LYS A 8 4.74 -11.95 -15.27
CA LYS A 8 4.10 -11.65 -16.56
C LYS A 8 2.79 -12.41 -16.69
N ASP A 9 2.78 -13.69 -16.33
CA ASP A 9 1.58 -14.52 -16.39
C ASP A 9 0.47 -13.98 -15.47
N ILE A 10 0.83 -13.54 -14.25
CA ILE A 10 -0.09 -12.89 -13.31
C ILE A 10 -0.66 -11.60 -13.91
N ILE A 11 0.19 -10.74 -14.47
CA ILE A 11 -0.25 -9.48 -15.10
C ILE A 11 -1.18 -9.76 -16.29
N GLU A 12 -0.87 -10.77 -17.11
CA GLU A 12 -1.73 -11.15 -18.24
C GLU A 12 -3.10 -11.68 -17.80
N GLN A 13 -3.16 -12.43 -16.70
CA GLN A 13 -4.43 -12.84 -16.11
C GLN A 13 -5.22 -11.64 -15.59
N LEU A 14 -4.57 -10.72 -14.88
CA LEU A 14 -5.21 -9.49 -14.39
C LEU A 14 -5.67 -8.58 -15.53
N LYS A 15 -5.01 -8.56 -16.69
CA LYS A 15 -5.48 -7.80 -17.86
C LYS A 15 -6.81 -8.31 -18.42
N LYS A 16 -7.16 -9.59 -18.22
CA LYS A 16 -8.45 -10.15 -18.65
C LYS A 16 -9.61 -9.67 -17.77
N ASN A 17 -9.33 -9.40 -16.49
CA ASN A 17 -10.27 -8.81 -15.56
C ASN A 17 -9.55 -7.80 -14.66
N PRO A 18 -9.35 -6.55 -15.14
CA PRO A 18 -8.52 -5.57 -14.46
C PRO A 18 -8.98 -5.29 -13.03
N PRO A 19 -8.08 -5.39 -12.03
CA PRO A 19 -8.44 -5.07 -10.66
C PRO A 19 -8.78 -3.58 -10.55
N LYS A 20 -9.85 -3.26 -9.84
CA LYS A 20 -10.21 -1.89 -9.53
C LYS A 20 -9.41 -1.42 -8.32
N ILE A 21 -8.28 -0.78 -8.57
CA ILE A 21 -7.47 -0.19 -7.50
C ILE A 21 -8.26 0.91 -6.78
N ILE A 22 -8.35 0.80 -5.46
CA ILE A 22 -8.99 1.78 -4.60
C ILE A 22 -7.97 2.87 -4.27
N GLY A 23 -8.35 4.14 -4.48
CA GLY A 23 -7.49 5.28 -4.14
C GLY A 23 -7.62 6.39 -5.17
N GLY A 24 -6.53 7.15 -5.35
CA GLY A 24 -6.53 8.35 -6.20
C GLY A 24 -7.44 9.45 -5.65
N TYR A 25 -7.69 9.45 -4.33
CA TYR A 25 -8.62 10.38 -3.71
C TYR A 25 -8.00 11.78 -3.60
N LYS A 26 -8.82 12.82 -3.76
CA LYS A 26 -8.40 14.21 -3.48
C LYS A 26 -8.34 14.56 -2.00
N LYS A 27 -8.91 13.72 -1.14
CA LYS A 27 -8.97 13.94 0.32
C LYS A 27 -8.50 12.69 1.04
N GLN A 28 -7.50 12.86 1.90
CA GLN A 28 -6.93 11.79 2.73
C GLN A 28 -8.00 11.01 3.51
N GLY A 29 -9.02 11.69 4.04
CA GLY A 29 -10.07 11.04 4.83
C GLY A 29 -10.85 9.94 4.08
N TRP A 30 -10.85 9.92 2.75
CA TRP A 30 -11.44 8.81 2.00
C TRP A 30 -10.56 7.56 2.02
N ALA A 31 -9.23 7.71 1.95
CA ALA A 31 -8.31 6.59 2.13
C ALA A 31 -8.43 6.01 3.55
N VAL A 32 -8.49 6.87 4.57
CA VAL A 32 -8.68 6.45 5.97
C VAL A 32 -9.97 5.64 6.14
N LYS A 33 -11.09 6.11 5.61
CA LYS A 33 -12.38 5.39 5.69
C LYS A 33 -12.36 4.02 5.02
N VAL A 34 -11.54 3.82 3.99
CA VAL A 34 -11.39 2.49 3.38
C VAL A 34 -10.64 1.56 4.34
N LEU A 35 -9.54 2.04 4.93
CA LEU A 35 -8.73 1.28 5.89
C LEU A 35 -9.51 0.92 7.17
N GLU A 36 -10.40 1.79 7.63
CA GLU A 36 -11.30 1.55 8.78
C GLU A 36 -12.33 0.45 8.52
N LYS A 37 -12.69 0.19 7.26
CA LYS A 37 -13.62 -0.90 6.89
C LYS A 37 -12.97 -2.27 6.85
N ILE A 38 -11.64 -2.32 6.76
CA ILE A 38 -10.89 -3.57 6.72
C ILE A 38 -10.68 -4.03 8.16
N SER A 39 -11.11 -5.25 8.48
CA SER A 39 -11.21 -5.72 9.87
C SER A 39 -9.87 -6.01 10.55
N ASN A 40 -8.75 -6.09 9.81
CA ASN A 40 -7.42 -6.27 10.37
C ASN A 40 -7.05 -5.14 11.35
N ASP A 41 -6.10 -5.42 12.25
CA ASP A 41 -5.54 -4.39 13.11
C ASP A 41 -4.80 -3.32 12.29
N ALA A 42 -4.62 -2.13 12.89
CA ALA A 42 -3.89 -1.05 12.23
C ALA A 42 -2.41 -1.37 12.03
N VAL A 43 -1.84 -2.16 12.95
CA VAL A 43 -0.47 -2.65 12.95
C VAL A 43 -0.51 -4.11 13.43
N GLU A 44 0.05 -5.02 12.64
CA GLU A 44 0.10 -6.45 12.91
C GLU A 44 1.57 -6.90 12.91
N GLN A 45 1.98 -7.67 13.92
CA GLN A 45 3.32 -8.20 14.02
C GLN A 45 3.38 -9.59 13.38
N GLU A 46 4.33 -9.78 12.49
CA GLU A 46 4.49 -11.02 11.73
C GLU A 46 5.41 -11.99 12.48
N GLU A 47 5.27 -13.29 12.21
CA GLU A 47 6.05 -14.34 12.88
C GLU A 47 7.57 -14.20 12.65
N ASP A 48 7.98 -13.57 11.55
CA ASP A 48 9.38 -13.35 11.19
C ASP A 48 9.99 -12.05 11.76
N GLY A 49 9.23 -11.33 12.58
CA GLY A 49 9.66 -10.08 13.22
C GLY A 49 9.48 -8.84 12.36
N THR A 50 8.88 -8.96 11.17
CA THR A 50 8.41 -7.82 10.38
C THR A 50 7.06 -7.31 10.89
N VAL A 51 6.62 -6.18 10.36
CA VAL A 51 5.34 -5.56 10.71
C VAL A 51 4.56 -5.22 9.45
N THR A 52 3.27 -5.53 9.46
CA THR A 52 2.32 -5.06 8.46
C THR A 52 1.46 -3.96 9.04
N ALA A 53 1.37 -2.81 8.36
CA ALA A 53 0.66 -1.65 8.87
C ALA A 53 -0.25 -1.02 7.81
N LYS A 54 -1.45 -0.64 8.24
CA LYS A 54 -2.36 0.19 7.46
C LYS A 54 -1.77 1.59 7.30
N ALA A 55 -1.69 2.06 6.06
CA ALA A 55 -1.12 3.36 5.74
C ALA A 55 -1.92 4.09 4.66
N VAL A 56 -1.87 5.41 4.72
CA VAL A 56 -2.22 6.27 3.60
C VAL A 56 -0.94 6.66 2.88
N LEU A 57 -0.92 6.45 1.57
CA LEU A 57 0.12 6.94 0.68
C LEU A 57 -0.35 8.23 0.02
N GLU A 58 0.48 9.27 0.09
CA GLU A 58 0.33 10.49 -0.69
C GLU A 58 1.20 10.36 -1.94
N ALA A 59 0.56 10.32 -3.09
CA ALA A 59 1.23 10.36 -4.39
C ALA A 59 1.76 11.77 -4.69
N LYS A 60 2.74 11.85 -5.60
CA LYS A 60 3.34 13.12 -6.03
C LYS A 60 2.33 14.10 -6.64
N ASP A 61 1.25 13.60 -7.23
CA ASP A 61 0.14 14.40 -7.76
C ASP A 61 -0.89 14.86 -6.69
N ALA A 62 -0.56 14.71 -5.40
CA ALA A 62 -1.40 15.03 -4.25
C ALA A 62 -2.72 14.23 -4.20
N THR A 63 -2.71 13.01 -4.74
CA THR A 63 -3.79 12.04 -4.52
C THR A 63 -3.43 11.01 -3.46
N TYR A 64 -4.46 10.47 -2.79
CA TYR A 64 -4.29 9.60 -1.63
C TYR A 64 -4.78 8.18 -1.91
N PHE A 65 -3.98 7.20 -1.50
CA PHE A 65 -4.25 5.78 -1.65
C PHE A 65 -4.23 5.06 -0.29
N PRO A 66 -5.24 4.26 0.04
CA PRO A 66 -5.15 3.32 1.16
C PRO A 66 -4.25 2.15 0.75
N ALA A 67 -3.34 1.77 1.64
CA ALA A 67 -2.38 0.70 1.40
C ALA A 67 -2.03 -0.04 2.69
N PHE A 68 -1.40 -1.19 2.54
CA PHE A 68 -0.68 -1.89 3.58
C PHE A 68 0.82 -1.76 3.29
N LEU A 69 1.58 -1.34 4.29
CA LEU A 69 3.03 -1.33 4.25
C LEU A 69 3.54 -2.53 5.04
N HIS A 70 4.55 -3.20 4.50
CA HIS A 70 5.28 -4.25 5.18
C HIS A 70 6.68 -3.73 5.49
N LEU A 71 7.06 -3.75 6.76
CA LEU A 71 8.23 -3.07 7.30
C LEU A 71 9.17 -4.04 8.02
N ASP A 72 10.47 -3.87 7.79
CA ASP A 72 11.53 -4.57 8.51
C ASP A 72 12.00 -3.69 9.69
N LEU A 73 11.51 -4.02 10.90
CA LEU A 73 11.87 -3.28 12.12
C LEU A 73 13.33 -3.52 12.55
N MET A 74 13.95 -4.65 12.19
CA MET A 74 15.38 -4.86 12.41
C MET A 74 16.23 -3.88 11.58
N LYS A 75 15.65 -3.34 10.51
CA LYS A 75 16.22 -2.27 9.68
C LYS A 75 15.52 -0.94 9.88
N LYS A 76 15.13 -0.63 11.13
CA LYS A 76 14.64 0.69 11.56
C LYS A 76 13.37 1.14 10.82
N GLY A 77 12.51 0.19 10.43
CA GLY A 77 11.26 0.47 9.72
C GLY A 77 11.41 0.59 8.20
N GLN A 78 12.44 -0.04 7.62
CA GLN A 78 12.57 -0.06 6.16
C GLN A 78 11.32 -0.70 5.54
N ILE A 79 10.66 0.03 4.63
CA ILE A 79 9.56 -0.51 3.82
C ILE A 79 10.13 -1.56 2.87
N ILE A 80 9.69 -2.80 3.03
CA ILE A 80 10.06 -3.96 2.20
C ILE A 80 8.91 -4.42 1.29
N GLY A 81 7.70 -3.87 1.48
CA GLY A 81 6.57 -4.07 0.58
C GLY A 81 5.51 -2.98 0.72
N ALA A 82 4.86 -2.63 -0.38
CA ALA A 82 3.70 -1.75 -0.42
C ALA A 82 2.58 -2.41 -1.23
N TYR A 83 1.44 -2.62 -0.58
CA TYR A 83 0.31 -3.33 -1.14
C TYR A 83 -0.91 -2.42 -1.22
N PHE A 84 -1.38 -2.20 -2.43
CA PHE A 84 -2.56 -1.40 -2.73
C PHE A 84 -3.80 -2.27 -2.63
N ILE A 85 -4.92 -1.66 -2.25
CA ILE A 85 -6.18 -2.38 -2.09
C ILE A 85 -6.94 -2.35 -3.41
N SER A 86 -7.43 -3.49 -3.86
CA SER A 86 -8.47 -3.59 -4.87
C SER A 86 -9.73 -4.19 -4.28
N GLU A 87 -10.89 -3.81 -4.82
CA GLU A 87 -12.18 -4.39 -4.45
C GLU A 87 -12.65 -5.34 -5.56
N ASN A 88 -13.03 -6.56 -5.16
CA ASN A 88 -13.84 -7.45 -5.98
C ASN A 88 -15.23 -7.63 -5.33
N ASP A 89 -16.15 -8.32 -5.99
CA ASP A 89 -17.55 -8.47 -5.52
C ASP A 89 -17.70 -9.15 -4.14
N ARG A 90 -16.63 -9.75 -3.59
CA ARG A 90 -16.67 -10.56 -2.37
C ARG A 90 -15.74 -10.07 -1.27
N GLN A 91 -14.61 -9.44 -1.62
CA GLN A 91 -13.55 -9.09 -0.67
C GLN A 91 -12.63 -7.99 -1.19
N PHE A 92 -11.82 -7.46 -0.26
CA PHE A 92 -10.63 -6.67 -0.59
C PHE A 92 -9.47 -7.61 -0.89
N ASP A 93 -8.75 -7.33 -1.97
CA ASP A 93 -7.49 -7.98 -2.30
C ASP A 93 -6.34 -6.98 -2.16
N LEU A 94 -5.16 -7.50 -1.81
CA LEU A 94 -3.91 -6.74 -1.72
C LEU A 94 -3.06 -7.01 -2.95
N ILE A 95 -2.69 -5.95 -3.66
CA ILE A 95 -1.90 -6.00 -4.89
C ILE A 95 -0.59 -5.25 -4.68
N PRO A 96 0.58 -5.87 -4.87
CA PRO A 96 1.87 -5.20 -4.82
C PRO A 96 1.91 -3.98 -5.75
N PHE A 97 2.56 -2.90 -5.33
CA PHE A 97 2.66 -1.66 -6.11
C PHE A 97 3.18 -1.89 -7.54
N GLU A 98 4.16 -2.78 -7.70
CA GLU A 98 4.79 -3.14 -8.97
C GLU A 98 3.78 -3.62 -10.01
N ILE A 99 2.68 -4.25 -9.54
CA ILE A 99 1.57 -4.71 -10.36
C ILE A 99 0.47 -3.65 -10.41
N ALA A 100 0.11 -3.08 -9.26
CA ALA A 100 -1.01 -2.17 -9.13
C ALA A 100 -0.86 -0.93 -10.03
N LYS A 101 0.36 -0.41 -10.20
CA LYS A 101 0.64 0.79 -11.02
C LYS A 101 0.19 0.65 -12.48
N GLU A 102 0.20 -0.56 -13.04
CA GLU A 102 -0.27 -0.84 -14.41
C GLU A 102 -1.78 -0.61 -14.56
N PHE A 103 -2.53 -0.58 -13.46
CA PHE A 103 -3.99 -0.48 -13.43
C PHE A 103 -4.50 0.85 -12.82
N MET A 104 -3.61 1.73 -12.34
CA MET A 104 -3.99 3.00 -11.70
C MET A 104 -4.39 4.11 -12.69
N ASN A 105 -4.30 3.87 -14.01
CA ASN A 105 -4.53 4.86 -15.06
C ASN A 105 -3.81 6.21 -14.82
N LYS A 106 -2.59 6.12 -14.27
CA LYS A 106 -1.69 7.22 -13.94
C LYS A 106 -0.30 6.83 -14.38
N LYS A 107 0.52 7.81 -14.74
CA LYS A 107 1.93 7.54 -15.00
C LYS A 107 2.66 7.37 -13.68
N GLU A 108 3.69 6.52 -13.68
CA GLU A 108 4.53 6.31 -12.49
C GLU A 108 5.17 7.62 -12.00
N GLU A 109 5.55 8.53 -12.91
CA GLU A 109 6.12 9.85 -12.58
C GLU A 109 5.20 10.80 -11.80
N ASP A 110 3.89 10.53 -11.83
CA ASP A 110 2.85 11.25 -11.10
C ASP A 110 2.54 10.59 -9.75
N LEU A 111 2.95 9.33 -9.58
CA LEU A 111 2.74 8.53 -8.38
C LEU A 111 3.91 8.68 -7.41
N VAL A 112 5.14 8.40 -7.89
CA VAL A 112 6.33 8.27 -7.04
C VAL A 112 7.17 9.56 -6.99
N PRO A 113 7.94 9.79 -5.91
CA PRO A 113 7.94 9.04 -4.66
C PRO A 113 6.64 9.24 -3.87
N PHE A 114 6.17 8.18 -3.22
CA PHE A 114 5.09 8.30 -2.26
C PHE A 114 5.65 8.82 -0.93
N LYS A 115 4.88 9.67 -0.26
CA LYS A 115 4.99 9.84 1.19
C LYS A 115 4.00 8.91 1.87
N TYR A 116 4.26 8.53 3.11
CA TYR A 116 3.35 7.66 3.84
C TYR A 116 3.03 8.19 5.23
N ARG A 117 1.88 7.74 5.72
CA ARG A 117 1.46 7.90 7.11
C ARG A 117 0.69 6.66 7.51
N THR A 118 1.12 5.99 8.57
CA THR A 118 0.41 4.84 9.14
C THR A 118 -0.76 5.30 10.00
N LEU A 119 -1.77 4.46 10.18
CA LEU A 119 -2.91 4.78 11.05
C LEU A 119 -2.54 4.85 12.52
N GLU A 120 -1.58 4.04 12.95
CA GLU A 120 -0.98 4.07 14.28
C GLU A 120 0.54 4.19 14.18
N LYS A 121 1.16 4.80 15.20
CA LYS A 121 2.61 4.94 15.25
C LYS A 121 3.24 3.56 15.43
N ILE A 122 4.24 3.23 14.62
CA ILE A 122 4.98 1.98 14.73
C ILE A 122 6.22 2.23 15.58
N GLU A 123 6.32 1.55 16.72
CA GLU A 123 7.54 1.60 17.54
C GLU A 123 8.70 0.96 16.78
N GLY A 124 9.85 1.65 16.72
CA GLY A 124 11.04 1.17 16.01
C GLY A 124 11.13 1.56 14.53
N ASP A 125 10.09 2.17 13.95
CA ASP A 125 10.17 2.80 12.64
C ASP A 125 10.78 4.22 12.76
N GLU A 126 12.06 4.35 12.39
CA GLU A 126 12.79 5.64 12.42
C GLU A 126 12.45 6.54 11.23
N PHE A 127 11.77 6.02 10.20
CA PHE A 127 11.33 6.80 9.06
C PHE A 127 10.07 7.64 9.38
N GLN A 128 9.32 7.31 10.44
CA GLN A 128 8.18 8.11 10.92
C GLN A 128 8.60 9.38 11.69
N VAL A 129 9.36 10.27 11.06
CA VAL A 129 9.99 11.41 11.74
C VAL A 129 8.96 12.38 12.32
N ASN A 130 7.82 12.58 11.65
CA ASN A 130 6.83 13.61 11.99
C ASN A 130 5.45 13.05 12.32
N TRP A 131 5.32 11.78 12.71
CA TRP A 131 4.01 11.17 12.96
C TRP A 131 3.12 12.03 13.89
N PRO A 132 1.85 12.30 13.55
CA PRO A 132 1.04 11.64 12.51
C PRO A 132 1.06 12.33 11.14
N GLU A 133 2.04 13.18 10.85
CA GLU A 133 2.24 13.76 9.52
C GLU A 133 2.90 12.77 8.54
N PHE A 134 2.76 13.05 7.25
CA PHE A 134 3.39 12.26 6.20
C PHE A 134 4.92 12.33 6.29
N SER A 135 5.55 11.18 6.17
CA SER A 135 7.01 11.00 6.09
C SER A 135 7.45 10.58 4.69
#